data_AF-A0A3C1B1B6-F1
#
_entry.id   AF-A0A3C1B1B6-F1
#
_cell.length_a   1.000
_cell.length_b   1.000
_cell.length_c   1.000
_cell.angle_alpha   90.00
_cell.angle_beta   90.00
_cell.angle_gamma   90.00
#
_symmetry.space_group_name_H-M   'P 1'
#
loop_
_entity.id
_entity.type
_entity.pdbx_description
1 polymer ?
#
loop_
_entity_poly.entity_id
_entity_poly.type
_entity_poly.pdbx_seq_one_letter_code
_entity_poly.pdbx_strand_id
1 'polypeptide(L)'
;MIHAYNEVYLSKAQRTLAAMMDCAVYDLNYEPDEFFTLFLQSGLGDEFGRGNPKFIAGKSGAELALDVIYQVSGQMMEVKSVPRYTRSPIYWAAWSLAYYQWFSGYCLAEIHQILPFVELLKMYPTLHEADISKFVTIVDEFMTASKNERETNLRQLRIYNGFSQKDLSVRSGVALRMIQLYEQKQNDINKAQAITLHCLAMALNCRIEDLLE
;
A
#
# COMPACT_ATOMS: atom_id res chain seq x y z
N MET A 1 -9.94 8.13 -12.21
CA MET A 1 -9.14 7.68 -11.05
C MET A 1 -8.73 8.93 -10.30
N ILE A 2 -8.83 8.94 -8.97
CA ILE A 2 -8.32 10.06 -8.16
C ILE A 2 -6.88 9.70 -7.82
N HIS A 3 -5.92 10.48 -8.32
CA HIS A 3 -4.52 10.27 -8.00
C HIS A 3 -4.22 10.70 -6.56
N ALA A 4 -3.23 10.07 -5.94
CA ALA A 4 -2.91 10.31 -4.54
C ALA A 4 -2.49 11.76 -4.24
N TYR A 5 -1.87 12.43 -5.21
CA TYR A 5 -1.44 13.83 -5.14
C TYR A 5 -1.26 14.43 -6.55
N ASN A 6 -0.92 15.71 -6.64
CA ASN A 6 -0.76 16.41 -7.92
C ASN A 6 0.41 15.85 -8.75
N GLU A 7 0.17 15.60 -10.04
CA GLU A 7 1.14 15.05 -11.00
C GLU A 7 2.47 15.86 -11.08
N VAL A 8 2.44 17.16 -10.79
CA VAL A 8 3.65 18.01 -10.77
C VAL A 8 4.74 17.44 -9.85
N TYR A 9 4.37 16.71 -8.80
CA TYR A 9 5.34 16.08 -7.89
C TYR A 9 5.76 14.66 -8.31
N LEU A 10 5.05 14.01 -9.23
CA LEU A 10 5.22 12.60 -9.57
C LEU A 10 6.66 12.26 -9.95
N SER A 11 7.23 12.98 -10.91
CA SER A 11 8.60 12.72 -11.37
C SER A 11 9.62 12.80 -10.23
N LYS A 12 9.42 13.75 -9.30
CA LYS A 12 10.29 13.91 -8.14
C LYS A 12 10.06 12.82 -7.11
N ALA A 13 8.80 12.47 -6.83
CA ALA A 13 8.42 11.39 -5.92
C ALA A 13 9.05 10.06 -6.35
N GLN A 14 8.90 9.69 -7.63
CA GLN A 14 9.48 8.45 -8.16
C GLN A 14 11.01 8.43 -8.01
N ARG A 15 11.69 9.54 -8.30
CA ARG A 15 13.15 9.64 -8.13
C ARG A 15 13.56 9.56 -6.66
N THR A 16 12.80 10.17 -5.76
CA THR A 16 13.11 10.16 -4.33
C THR A 16 12.94 8.76 -3.74
N LEU A 17 11.83 8.07 -4.03
CA LEU A 17 11.62 6.69 -3.54
C LEU A 17 12.64 5.73 -4.14
N ALA A 18 12.95 5.88 -5.43
CA ALA A 18 13.96 5.06 -6.11
C ALA A 18 15.36 5.26 -5.54
N ALA A 19 15.77 6.50 -5.33
CA ALA A 19 17.06 6.81 -4.72
C ALA A 19 17.12 6.37 -3.24
N MET A 20 16.01 6.40 -2.51
CA MET A 20 15.94 5.89 -1.14
C MET A 20 16.21 4.39 -1.10
N MET A 21 15.51 3.61 -1.93
CA MET A 21 15.68 2.16 -1.96
C MET A 21 17.06 1.75 -2.49
N ASP A 22 17.56 2.45 -3.50
CA ASP A 22 18.91 2.22 -4.02
C ASP A 22 20.00 2.50 -2.96
N CYS A 23 19.85 3.59 -2.20
CA CYS A 23 20.72 3.92 -1.06
C CYS A 23 20.62 2.86 0.05
N ALA A 24 19.41 2.45 0.41
CA ALA A 24 19.18 1.47 1.46
C ALA A 24 19.84 0.12 1.14
N VAL A 25 19.71 -0.33 -0.11
CA VAL A 25 20.22 -1.65 -0.51
C VAL A 25 21.72 -1.61 -0.74
N TYR A 26 22.25 -0.63 -1.45
CA TYR A 26 23.66 -0.67 -1.88
C TYR A 26 24.62 0.12 -0.99
N ASP A 27 24.17 1.18 -0.33
CA ASP A 27 25.04 1.99 0.53
C ASP A 27 24.90 1.60 2.01
N LEU A 28 23.71 1.11 2.40
CA LEU A 28 23.39 0.71 3.77
C LEU A 28 23.28 -0.81 3.96
N ASN A 29 23.37 -1.60 2.89
CA ASN A 29 23.35 -3.08 2.90
C ASN A 29 22.09 -3.70 3.54
N TYR A 30 20.92 -3.06 3.40
CA TYR A 30 19.66 -3.68 3.79
C TYR A 30 19.12 -4.61 2.70
N GLU A 31 18.40 -5.64 3.12
CA GLU A 31 17.52 -6.38 2.23
C GLU A 31 16.32 -5.48 1.82
N PRO A 32 15.92 -5.45 0.52
CA PRO A 32 14.87 -4.58 0.02
C PRO A 32 13.55 -4.59 0.81
N ASP A 33 12.99 -5.77 1.07
CA ASP A 33 11.69 -5.92 1.73
C ASP A 33 11.77 -5.59 3.23
N GLU A 34 12.86 -5.97 3.88
CA GLU A 34 13.16 -5.58 5.27
C GLU A 34 13.23 -4.06 5.42
N PHE A 35 13.97 -3.38 4.55
CA PHE A 35 14.07 -1.91 4.61
C PHE A 35 12.73 -1.24 4.33
N PHE A 36 11.99 -1.72 3.33
CA PHE A 36 10.70 -1.14 3.01
C PHE A 36 9.70 -1.31 4.16
N THR A 37 9.77 -2.43 4.89
CA THR A 37 9.01 -2.64 6.12
C THR A 37 9.36 -1.58 7.18
N LEU A 38 10.64 -1.25 7.38
CA LEU A 38 11.05 -0.16 8.27
C LEU A 38 10.50 1.19 7.81
N PHE A 39 10.52 1.46 6.50
CA PHE A 39 9.94 2.68 5.93
C PHE A 39 8.44 2.80 6.22
N LEU A 40 7.68 1.71 6.11
CA LEU A 40 6.28 1.69 6.48
C LEU A 40 6.09 1.91 8.00
N GLN A 41 6.85 1.22 8.83
CA GLN A 41 6.78 1.33 10.30
C GLN A 41 7.16 2.72 10.83
N SER A 42 8.03 3.44 10.12
CA SER A 42 8.42 4.81 10.46
C SER A 42 7.29 5.85 10.33
N GLY A 43 6.17 5.50 9.69
CA GLY A 43 5.09 6.43 9.31
C GLY A 43 5.40 7.31 8.10
N LEU A 44 6.65 7.30 7.61
CA LEU A 44 7.04 8.09 6.43
C LEU A 44 6.43 7.55 5.14
N GLY A 45 6.13 6.25 5.08
CA GLY A 45 5.39 5.64 3.96
C GLY A 45 4.00 6.25 3.76
N ASP A 46 3.28 6.52 4.86
CA ASP A 46 1.96 7.14 4.80
C ASP A 46 2.04 8.61 4.38
N GLU A 47 3.01 9.34 4.94
CA GLU A 47 3.28 10.74 4.55
C GLU A 47 3.68 10.87 3.09
N PHE A 48 4.50 9.93 2.58
CA PHE A 48 4.86 9.87 1.17
C PHE A 48 3.63 9.58 0.31
N GLY A 49 2.83 8.57 0.68
CA GLY A 49 1.64 8.16 -0.08
C GLY A 49 0.56 9.23 -0.17
N ARG A 50 0.43 10.07 0.86
CA ARG A 50 -0.48 11.25 0.88
C ARG A 50 0.09 12.47 0.16
N GLY A 51 1.31 12.37 -0.36
CA GLY A 51 1.94 13.42 -1.14
C GLY A 51 2.50 14.57 -0.32
N ASN A 52 2.98 14.34 0.92
CA ASN A 52 3.61 15.38 1.71
C ASN A 52 4.87 15.92 0.98
N PRO A 53 4.90 17.22 0.57
CA PRO A 53 5.99 17.78 -0.22
C PRO A 53 7.37 17.62 0.42
N LYS A 54 7.46 17.55 1.75
CA LYS A 54 8.71 17.30 2.47
C LYS A 54 9.37 16.00 2.03
N PHE A 55 8.59 14.92 1.88
CA PHE A 55 9.09 13.58 1.62
C PHE A 55 9.05 13.21 0.14
N ILE A 56 8.08 13.70 -0.63
CA ILE A 56 8.03 13.41 -2.07
C ILE A 56 8.97 14.30 -2.90
N ALA A 57 9.35 15.48 -2.39
CA ALA A 57 10.15 16.44 -3.16
C ALA A 57 11.24 17.19 -2.38
N GLY A 58 11.04 17.44 -1.09
CA GLY A 58 11.92 18.26 -0.26
C GLY A 58 13.19 17.56 0.22
N LYS A 59 13.21 16.22 0.23
CA LYS A 59 14.36 15.41 0.62
C LYS A 59 14.95 14.65 -0.57
N SER A 60 16.25 14.42 -0.52
CA SER A 60 16.90 13.40 -1.35
C SER A 60 16.52 11.99 -0.87
N GLY A 61 16.70 10.99 -1.74
CA GLY A 61 16.44 9.60 -1.35
C GLY A 61 17.33 9.13 -0.19
N ALA A 62 18.60 9.55 -0.15
CA ALA A 62 19.52 9.21 0.93
C ALA A 62 19.09 9.84 2.27
N GLU A 63 18.68 11.12 2.27
CA GLU A 63 18.13 11.76 3.48
C GLU A 63 16.84 11.09 3.94
N LEU A 64 15.99 10.65 3.01
CA LEU A 64 14.78 9.90 3.35
C LEU A 64 15.13 8.53 3.97
N ALA A 65 16.15 7.84 3.44
CA ALA A 65 16.58 6.55 3.99
C ALA A 65 17.14 6.70 5.42
N LEU A 66 17.93 7.75 5.65
CA LEU A 66 18.44 8.09 6.98
C LEU A 66 17.32 8.46 7.95
N ASP A 67 16.31 9.21 7.49
CA ASP A 67 15.12 9.52 8.27
C ASP A 67 14.39 8.24 8.72
N VAL A 68 14.22 7.25 7.83
CA VAL A 68 13.58 5.96 8.18
C VAL A 68 14.29 5.30 9.34
N ILE A 69 15.62 5.20 9.25
CA ILE A 69 16.43 4.53 10.27
C ILE A 69 16.37 5.32 11.57
N TYR A 70 16.45 6.64 11.51
CA TYR A 70 16.32 7.51 12.67
C TYR A 70 14.95 7.35 13.35
N GLN A 71 13.85 7.32 12.60
CA GLN A 71 12.50 7.18 13.16
C GLN A 71 12.29 5.82 13.84
N VAL A 72 12.84 4.73 13.28
CA VAL A 72 12.64 3.38 13.85
C VAL A 72 13.62 3.05 14.98
N SER A 73 14.88 3.48 14.86
CA SER A 73 15.96 3.08 15.80
C SER A 73 16.39 4.18 16.77
N GLY A 74 16.07 5.44 16.49
CA GLY A 74 16.61 6.61 17.18
C GLY A 74 18.09 6.91 16.86
N GLN A 75 18.74 6.12 16.00
CA GLN A 75 20.15 6.27 15.68
C GLN A 75 20.36 7.23 14.50
N MET A 76 21.34 8.12 14.64
CA MET A 76 21.83 8.91 13.51
C MET A 76 22.93 8.13 12.79
N MET A 77 22.81 8.01 11.48
CA MET A 77 23.83 7.42 10.63
C MET A 77 24.30 8.43 9.59
N GLU A 78 25.56 8.28 9.19
CA GLU A 78 26.11 8.99 8.04
C GLU A 78 26.23 8.03 6.87
N VAL A 79 25.65 8.41 5.73
CA VAL A 79 25.83 7.69 4.47
C VAL A 79 26.85 8.43 3.63
N LYS A 80 27.95 7.75 3.30
CA LYS A 80 28.82 8.16 2.19
C LYS A 80 28.17 7.67 0.90
N SER A 81 27.29 8.48 0.33
CA SER A 81 26.62 8.15 -0.93
C SER A 81 27.68 8.01 -2.03
N VAL A 82 27.77 6.81 -2.62
CA VAL A 82 28.62 6.57 -3.78
C VAL A 82 27.81 6.91 -5.03
N PRO A 83 28.27 7.81 -5.90
CA PRO A 83 27.55 8.14 -7.11
C PRO A 83 27.44 6.91 -8.02
N ARG A 84 26.21 6.44 -8.27
CA ARG A 84 25.90 5.41 -9.26
C ARG A 84 25.44 6.05 -10.56
N TYR A 85 26.08 5.67 -11.66
CA TYR A 85 25.82 6.21 -13.00
C TYR A 85 24.71 5.45 -13.74
N THR A 86 24.39 4.23 -13.30
CA THR A 86 23.31 3.40 -13.86
C THR A 86 22.17 3.27 -12.87
N ARG A 87 20.95 3.15 -13.38
CA ARG A 87 19.78 2.83 -12.57
C ARG A 87 19.75 1.33 -12.34
N SER A 88 19.78 0.92 -11.08
CA SER A 88 19.73 -0.48 -10.68
C SER A 88 18.33 -1.08 -10.84
N PRO A 89 18.18 -2.41 -10.78
CA PRO A 89 16.87 -3.06 -10.72
C PRO A 89 16.00 -2.57 -9.55
N ILE A 90 16.61 -2.35 -8.37
CA ILE A 90 15.90 -1.83 -7.20
C ILE A 90 15.44 -0.39 -7.42
N TYR A 91 16.26 0.44 -8.07
CA TYR A 91 15.88 1.80 -8.44
C TYR A 91 14.64 1.77 -9.35
N TRP A 92 14.64 0.94 -10.39
CA TRP A 92 13.48 0.81 -11.28
C TRP A 92 12.23 0.30 -10.53
N ALA A 93 12.37 -0.73 -9.69
CA ALA A 93 11.25 -1.30 -8.94
C ALA A 93 10.57 -0.24 -8.06
N ALA A 94 11.37 0.54 -7.31
CA ALA A 94 10.85 1.61 -6.47
C ALA A 94 10.31 2.80 -7.28
N TRP A 95 10.93 3.14 -8.42
CA TRP A 95 10.45 4.18 -9.31
C TRP A 95 9.07 3.84 -9.91
N SER A 96 8.87 2.58 -10.30
CA SER A 96 7.60 2.06 -10.82
C SER A 96 6.55 1.95 -9.72
N LEU A 97 6.94 1.48 -8.52
CA LEU A 97 6.07 1.42 -7.35
C LEU A 97 5.51 2.80 -6.97
N ALA A 98 6.35 3.84 -6.94
CA ALA A 98 5.91 5.21 -6.66
C ALA A 98 4.86 5.70 -7.68
N TYR A 99 5.02 5.34 -8.96
CA TYR A 99 4.01 5.66 -9.97
C TYR A 99 2.70 4.95 -9.70
N TYR A 100 2.74 3.64 -9.45
CA TYR A 100 1.53 2.87 -9.24
C TYR A 100 0.78 3.34 -7.99
N GLN A 101 1.50 3.65 -6.91
CA GLN A 101 0.94 4.26 -5.71
C GLN A 101 0.21 5.57 -6.03
N TRP A 102 0.86 6.48 -6.77
CA TRP A 102 0.24 7.74 -7.19
C TRP A 102 -0.97 7.52 -8.10
N PHE A 103 -0.85 6.61 -9.06
CA PHE A 103 -1.87 6.31 -10.06
C PHE A 103 -3.14 5.74 -9.41
N SER A 104 -2.97 4.71 -8.58
CA SER A 104 -4.06 3.93 -7.97
C SER A 104 -4.64 4.56 -6.69
N GLY A 105 -3.83 5.32 -5.94
CA GLY A 105 -4.21 5.85 -4.63
C GLY A 105 -4.12 4.83 -3.48
N TYR A 106 -3.72 3.59 -3.74
CA TYR A 106 -3.44 2.61 -2.68
C TYR A 106 -2.32 3.10 -1.77
N CYS A 107 -2.37 2.72 -0.49
CA CYS A 107 -1.25 3.02 0.40
C CYS A 107 -0.09 2.06 0.11
N LEU A 108 1.14 2.49 0.42
CA LEU A 108 2.33 1.68 0.15
C LEU A 108 2.33 0.36 0.94
N ALA A 109 1.71 0.33 2.13
CA ALA A 109 1.60 -0.88 2.92
C ALA A 109 0.70 -1.93 2.23
N GLU A 110 -0.43 -1.52 1.67
CA GLU A 110 -1.34 -2.40 0.91
C GLU A 110 -0.65 -2.99 -0.31
N ILE A 111 0.05 -2.15 -1.08
CA ILE A 111 0.76 -2.59 -2.28
C ILE A 111 1.88 -3.56 -1.89
N HIS A 112 2.70 -3.21 -0.89
CA HIS A 112 3.83 -4.05 -0.47
C HIS A 112 3.41 -5.40 0.10
N GLN A 113 2.28 -5.46 0.81
CA GLN A 113 1.74 -6.74 1.32
C GLN A 113 1.39 -7.72 0.19
N ILE A 114 0.98 -7.21 -0.97
CA ILE A 114 0.61 -8.03 -2.14
C ILE A 114 1.82 -8.25 -3.04
N LEU A 115 2.62 -7.21 -3.23
CA LEU A 115 3.70 -7.14 -4.20
C LEU A 115 4.98 -6.63 -3.51
N PRO A 116 5.66 -7.49 -2.73
CA PRO A 116 6.95 -7.16 -2.13
C PRO A 116 8.02 -6.94 -3.21
N PHE A 117 9.12 -6.30 -2.84
CA PHE A 117 10.25 -6.01 -3.72
C PHE A 117 10.84 -7.26 -4.35
N VAL A 118 10.88 -8.39 -3.66
CA VAL A 118 11.28 -9.67 -4.26
C VAL A 118 10.43 -10.03 -5.50
N GLU A 119 9.13 -9.70 -5.53
CA GLU A 119 8.26 -9.92 -6.69
C GLU A 119 8.40 -8.79 -7.72
N LEU A 120 8.49 -7.52 -7.29
CA LEU A 120 8.74 -6.38 -8.18
C LEU A 120 10.02 -6.58 -9.00
N LEU A 121 11.09 -7.07 -8.37
CA LEU A 121 12.37 -7.29 -9.03
C LEU A 121 12.31 -8.37 -10.11
N LYS A 122 11.43 -9.36 -9.98
CA LYS A 122 11.21 -10.37 -11.05
C LYS A 122 10.59 -9.77 -12.30
N MET A 123 9.91 -8.63 -12.18
CA MET A 123 9.31 -7.92 -13.32
C MET A 123 10.35 -7.10 -14.10
N TYR A 124 11.51 -6.79 -13.50
CA TYR A 124 12.52 -5.92 -14.11
C TYR A 124 12.97 -6.40 -15.49
N PRO A 125 13.41 -7.66 -15.72
CA PRO A 125 13.96 -8.07 -17.02
C PRO A 125 13.01 -7.84 -18.19
N THR A 126 11.70 -7.95 -17.95
CA THR A 126 10.66 -7.83 -18.99
C THR A 126 10.12 -6.41 -19.13
N LEU A 127 10.01 -5.66 -18.04
CA LEU A 127 9.26 -4.40 -18.01
C LEU A 127 10.12 -3.14 -17.93
N HIS A 128 11.43 -3.24 -17.63
CA HIS A 128 12.25 -2.04 -17.42
C HIS A 128 12.45 -1.16 -18.66
N GLU A 129 12.31 -1.73 -19.86
CA GLU A 129 12.34 -1.01 -21.14
C GLU A 129 10.93 -0.76 -21.71
N ALA A 130 9.89 -1.29 -21.06
CA ALA A 130 8.52 -1.15 -21.52
C ALA A 130 7.90 0.18 -21.06
N ASP A 131 6.82 0.57 -21.74
CA ASP A 131 5.98 1.66 -21.25
C ASP A 131 5.39 1.32 -19.87
N ILE A 132 5.40 2.30 -18.97
CA ILE A 132 4.99 2.13 -17.58
C ILE A 132 3.52 1.70 -17.45
N SER A 133 2.67 2.01 -18.43
CA SER A 133 1.28 1.53 -18.47
C SER A 133 1.18 0.00 -18.42
N LYS A 134 2.13 -0.74 -18.98
CA LYS A 134 2.15 -2.20 -18.89
C LYS A 134 2.41 -2.68 -17.46
N PHE A 135 3.31 -2.01 -16.74
CA PHE A 135 3.53 -2.28 -15.32
C PHE A 135 2.24 -2.02 -14.54
N VAL A 136 1.57 -0.89 -14.80
CA VAL A 136 0.29 -0.57 -14.16
C VAL A 136 -0.76 -1.64 -14.42
N THR A 137 -0.97 -2.07 -15.67
CA THR A 137 -1.94 -3.12 -16.00
C THR A 137 -1.68 -4.41 -15.23
N ILE A 138 -0.42 -4.87 -15.22
CA ILE A 138 -0.03 -6.11 -14.52
C ILE A 138 -0.27 -5.98 -13.02
N VAL A 139 0.19 -4.89 -12.40
CA VAL A 139 0.01 -4.68 -10.96
C VAL A 139 -1.46 -4.52 -10.60
N ASP A 140 -2.26 -3.85 -11.41
CA ASP A 140 -3.69 -3.67 -11.15
C ASP A 140 -4.46 -5.01 -11.22
N GLU A 141 -4.09 -5.89 -12.15
CA GLU A 141 -4.60 -7.26 -12.22
C GLU A 141 -4.21 -8.07 -10.96
N PHE A 142 -2.95 -7.99 -10.51
CA PHE A 142 -2.50 -8.63 -9.27
C PHE A 142 -3.26 -8.10 -8.06
N MET A 143 -3.37 -6.79 -7.91
CA MET A 143 -4.06 -6.14 -6.80
C MET A 143 -5.54 -6.54 -6.78
N THR A 144 -6.20 -6.58 -7.93
CA THR A 144 -7.61 -6.98 -8.04
C THR A 144 -7.80 -8.46 -7.73
N ALA A 145 -6.95 -9.33 -8.26
CA ALA A 145 -7.00 -10.77 -7.98
C ALA A 145 -6.80 -11.05 -6.48
N SER A 146 -5.76 -10.47 -5.87
CA SER A 146 -5.51 -10.61 -4.43
C SER A 146 -6.62 -10.00 -3.58
N LYS A 147 -7.18 -8.85 -3.97
CA LYS A 147 -8.37 -8.29 -3.30
C LYS A 147 -9.55 -9.26 -3.36
N ASN A 148 -9.80 -9.91 -4.49
CA ASN A 148 -10.91 -10.86 -4.62
C ASN A 148 -10.73 -12.11 -3.75
N GLU A 149 -9.49 -12.60 -3.61
CA GLU A 149 -9.16 -13.75 -2.76
C GLU A 149 -9.17 -13.43 -1.26
N ARG A 150 -8.92 -12.17 -0.87
CA ARG A 150 -8.94 -11.76 0.55
C ARG A 150 -10.33 -11.91 1.16
N GLU A 151 -10.36 -12.32 2.42
CA GLU A 151 -11.59 -12.35 3.19
C GLU A 151 -12.15 -10.94 3.38
N THR A 152 -13.46 -10.75 3.22
CA THR A 152 -14.11 -9.43 3.40
C THR A 152 -13.93 -8.89 4.81
N ASN A 153 -13.85 -7.57 4.95
CA ASN A 153 -13.75 -6.90 6.26
C ASN A 153 -14.93 -7.29 7.15
N LEU A 154 -16.13 -7.38 6.57
CA LEU A 154 -17.33 -7.86 7.25
C LEU A 154 -17.14 -9.28 7.82
N ARG A 155 -16.64 -10.23 7.03
CA ARG A 155 -16.44 -11.61 7.48
C ARG A 155 -15.33 -11.70 8.54
N GLN A 156 -14.23 -10.97 8.35
CA GLN A 156 -13.14 -10.92 9.33
C GLN A 156 -13.63 -10.40 10.69
N LEU A 157 -14.31 -9.24 10.71
CA LEU A 157 -14.85 -8.64 11.92
C LEU A 157 -15.91 -9.53 12.58
N ARG A 158 -16.77 -10.18 11.77
CA ARG A 158 -17.77 -11.13 12.28
C ARG A 158 -17.12 -12.31 13.00
N ILE A 159 -16.09 -12.91 12.40
CA ILE A 159 -15.37 -14.06 12.99
C ILE A 159 -14.61 -13.61 14.24
N TYR A 160 -13.97 -12.43 14.21
CA TYR A 160 -13.27 -11.86 15.37
C TYR A 160 -14.20 -11.65 16.57
N ASN A 161 -15.45 -11.23 16.32
CA ASN A 161 -16.49 -11.11 17.34
C ASN A 161 -17.13 -12.46 17.73
N GLY A 162 -16.71 -13.59 17.15
CA GLY A 162 -17.24 -14.92 17.45
C GLY A 162 -18.66 -15.17 16.96
N PHE A 163 -19.15 -14.42 15.96
CA PHE A 163 -20.52 -14.54 15.47
C PHE A 163 -20.63 -15.47 14.25
N SER A 164 -21.67 -16.30 14.19
CA SER A 164 -22.11 -16.88 12.93
C SER A 164 -22.80 -15.82 12.06
N GLN A 165 -22.97 -16.08 10.76
CA GLN A 165 -23.75 -15.19 9.87
C GLN A 165 -25.18 -15.00 10.40
N LYS A 166 -25.76 -16.04 11.01
CA LYS A 166 -27.09 -15.98 11.63
C LYS A 166 -27.10 -15.09 12.87
N ASP A 167 -26.07 -15.18 13.72
CA ASP A 167 -25.96 -14.34 14.91
C ASP A 167 -25.83 -12.86 14.54
N LEU A 168 -24.99 -12.55 13.54
CA LEU A 168 -24.86 -11.20 13.03
C LEU A 168 -26.17 -10.68 12.44
N SER A 169 -26.89 -11.52 11.69
CA SER A 169 -28.21 -11.17 11.14
C SER A 169 -29.20 -10.78 12.22
N VAL A 170 -29.29 -11.58 13.30
CA VAL A 170 -30.19 -11.30 14.43
C VAL A 170 -29.78 -10.02 15.17
N ARG A 171 -28.48 -9.81 15.42
CA ARG A 171 -27.98 -8.65 16.17
C ARG A 171 -28.09 -7.33 15.40
N SER A 172 -27.78 -7.35 14.10
CA SER A 172 -27.80 -6.15 13.26
C SER A 172 -29.18 -5.84 12.66
N GLY A 173 -30.10 -6.83 12.63
CA GLY A 173 -31.35 -6.71 11.90
C GLY A 173 -31.21 -6.78 10.38
N VAL A 174 -29.99 -6.97 9.86
CA VAL A 174 -29.74 -7.16 8.43
C VAL A 174 -30.06 -8.60 8.04
N ALA A 175 -30.77 -8.78 6.93
CA ALA A 175 -31.16 -10.11 6.46
C ALA A 175 -29.93 -11.02 6.24
N LEU A 176 -30.01 -12.28 6.69
CA LEU A 176 -28.94 -13.28 6.56
C LEU A 176 -28.41 -13.38 5.13
N ARG A 177 -29.31 -13.34 4.14
CA ARG A 177 -28.93 -13.39 2.73
C ARG A 177 -28.08 -12.18 2.31
N MET A 178 -28.35 -10.99 2.84
CA MET A 178 -27.55 -9.81 2.53
C MET A 178 -26.15 -9.91 3.14
N ILE A 179 -26.02 -10.40 4.38
CA ILE A 179 -24.72 -10.67 4.99
C ILE A 179 -23.92 -11.66 4.13
N GLN A 180 -24.55 -12.77 3.70
CA GLN A 180 -23.89 -13.73 2.80
C GLN A 180 -23.44 -13.10 1.49
N LEU A 181 -24.28 -12.29 0.85
CA LEU A 181 -23.95 -11.63 -0.41
C LEU A 181 -22.79 -10.64 -0.27
N TYR A 182 -22.76 -9.88 0.84
CA TYR A 182 -21.62 -9.00 1.16
C TYR A 182 -20.35 -9.82 1.39
N GLU A 183 -20.39 -10.86 2.22
CA GLU A 183 -19.22 -11.68 2.52
C GLU A 183 -18.68 -12.47 1.31
N GLN A 184 -19.55 -12.78 0.34
CA GLN A 184 -19.21 -13.45 -0.91
C GLN A 184 -18.84 -12.46 -2.04
N LYS A 185 -18.82 -11.14 -1.75
CA LYS A 185 -18.59 -10.06 -2.73
C LYS A 185 -19.55 -10.08 -3.94
N GLN A 186 -20.70 -10.73 -3.78
CA GLN A 186 -21.79 -10.70 -4.77
C GLN A 186 -22.59 -9.40 -4.69
N ASN A 187 -22.52 -8.70 -3.56
CA ASN A 187 -23.04 -7.36 -3.42
C ASN A 187 -21.98 -6.45 -2.80
N ASP A 188 -21.88 -5.23 -3.32
CA ASP A 188 -20.85 -4.26 -2.93
C ASP A 188 -21.24 -3.58 -1.61
N ILE A 189 -20.50 -3.88 -0.53
CA ILE A 189 -20.76 -3.31 0.80
C ILE A 189 -20.51 -1.80 0.83
N ASN A 190 -19.62 -1.27 -0.03
CA ASN A 190 -19.38 0.17 -0.15
C ASN A 190 -20.58 0.93 -0.70
N LYS A 191 -21.50 0.21 -1.36
CA LYS A 191 -22.77 0.75 -1.88
C LYS A 191 -23.96 0.41 -0.98
N ALA A 192 -23.72 -0.22 0.18
CA ALA A 192 -24.79 -0.47 1.14
C ALA A 192 -25.35 0.85 1.68
N GLN A 193 -26.65 0.86 2.00
CA GLN A 193 -27.27 2.03 2.60
C GLN A 193 -26.60 2.35 3.94
N ALA A 194 -26.41 3.63 4.23
CA ALA A 194 -25.76 4.09 5.46
C ALA A 194 -26.38 3.48 6.73
N ILE A 195 -27.70 3.28 6.75
CA ILE A 195 -28.40 2.63 7.87
C ILE A 195 -27.97 1.16 8.04
N THR A 196 -27.79 0.41 6.95
CA THR A 196 -27.32 -0.97 6.96
C THR A 196 -25.89 -1.04 7.50
N LEU A 197 -25.01 -0.17 7.02
CA LEU A 197 -23.62 -0.08 7.49
C LEU A 197 -23.57 0.27 8.99
N HIS A 198 -24.36 1.24 9.42
CA HIS A 198 -24.46 1.63 10.83
C HIS A 198 -24.92 0.47 11.72
N CYS A 199 -25.96 -0.27 11.31
CA CYS A 199 -26.45 -1.43 12.07
C CYS A 199 -25.43 -2.56 12.16
N LEU A 200 -24.69 -2.84 11.08
CA LEU A 200 -23.60 -3.83 11.09
C LEU A 200 -22.46 -3.37 12.00
N ALA A 201 -22.04 -2.11 11.89
CA ALA A 201 -20.96 -1.54 12.69
C ALA A 201 -21.27 -1.59 14.20
N MET A 202 -22.50 -1.19 14.57
CA MET A 202 -23.00 -1.30 15.95
C MET A 202 -23.01 -2.74 16.46
N ALA A 203 -23.45 -3.70 15.64
CA ALA A 203 -23.49 -5.11 16.04
C ALA A 203 -22.08 -5.71 16.22
N LEU A 204 -21.09 -5.24 15.45
CA LEU A 204 -19.70 -5.71 15.45
C LEU A 204 -18.77 -4.89 16.33
N ASN A 205 -19.28 -3.85 17.00
CA ASN A 205 -18.52 -2.92 17.82
C ASN A 205 -17.32 -2.30 17.06
N CYS A 206 -17.54 -1.90 15.81
CA CYS A 206 -16.56 -1.24 14.96
C CYS A 206 -17.14 0.07 14.40
N ARG A 207 -16.32 0.84 13.68
CA ARG A 207 -16.79 2.00 12.94
C ARG A 207 -17.25 1.57 11.54
N ILE A 208 -17.99 2.43 10.85
CA ILE A 208 -18.48 2.16 9.49
C ILE A 208 -17.31 2.02 8.52
N GLU A 209 -16.28 2.84 8.70
CA GLU A 209 -15.08 2.83 7.88
C GLU A 209 -14.36 1.49 7.93
N ASP A 210 -14.46 0.78 9.05
CA ASP A 210 -13.84 -0.53 9.24
C ASP A 210 -14.58 -1.64 8.44
N LEU A 211 -15.77 -1.36 7.90
CA LEU A 211 -16.55 -2.29 7.06
C LEU A 211 -16.34 -2.08 5.55
N LEU A 212 -15.77 -0.95 5.13
CA LEU A 212 -15.61 -0.57 3.73
C LEU A 212 -14.36 -1.23 3.12
N GLU A 213 -14.32 -1.42 1.80
CA GLU A 213 -13.27 -2.18 1.03
C GLU A 213 -12.79 -1.48 -0.25
#